data_AF-A0A959PPZ8-F1
#
_entry.id   AF-A0A959PPZ8-F1
#
_cell.length_a   1.000
_cell.length_b   1.000
_cell.length_c   1.000
_cell.angle_alpha   90.00
_cell.angle_beta   90.00
_cell.angle_gamma   90.00
#
_symmetry.space_group_name_H-M   'P 1'
#
loop_
_entity.id
_entity.type
_entity.pdbx_description
1 polymer ?
#
loop_
_entity_poly.entity_id
_entity_poly.type
_entity_poly.pdbx_seq_one_letter_code
_entity_poly.pdbx_strand_id
1 'polypeptide(L)' 'SAKTFGYLKGYLNYLSKSRWIIIGAFVMAFLYNVIGLYFAVRGQLSPVVAAILMPISSISVMFYGLVTTSLMFRYLSKK' A
#
# COMPACT_ATOMS: atom_id res chain seq x y z
N SER A 1 -15.43 -32.66 6.50
CA SER A 1 -15.59 -31.31 7.07
C SER A 1 -14.39 -30.76 7.84
N ALA A 2 -13.59 -31.55 8.59
CA ALA A 2 -12.50 -31.02 9.41
C ALA A 2 -11.27 -30.46 8.63
N LYS A 3 -10.93 -31.02 7.46
CA LYS A 3 -9.78 -30.54 6.65
C LYS A 3 -10.01 -29.15 6.03
N THR A 4 -11.26 -28.81 5.69
CA THR A 4 -11.65 -27.50 5.11
C THR A 4 -11.40 -26.33 6.07
N PHE A 5 -11.56 -26.56 7.38
CA PHE A 5 -11.28 -25.55 8.40
C PHE A 5 -9.79 -25.17 8.48
N GLY A 6 -8.88 -26.08 8.16
CA GLY A 6 -7.45 -25.81 8.10
C GLY A 6 -7.09 -24.77 7.03
N TYR A 7 -7.69 -24.90 5.84
CA TYR A 7 -7.49 -23.94 4.74
C TYR A 7 -8.09 -22.58 5.06
N LEU A 8 -9.28 -22.54 5.67
CA LEU A 8 -9.93 -21.29 6.09
C LEU A 8 -9.04 -20.50 7.05
N LYS A 9 -8.42 -21.17 8.03
CA LYS A 9 -7.49 -20.54 8.97
C LYS A 9 -6.24 -19.98 8.28
N GLY A 10 -5.73 -20.67 7.25
CA GLY A 10 -4.65 -20.19 6.40
C GLY A 10 -5.01 -18.91 5.63
N TYR A 11 -6.18 -18.88 5.00
CA TYR A 11 -6.68 -17.69 4.30
C TYR A 11 -6.92 -16.51 5.23
N LEU A 12 -7.51 -16.72 6.40
CA LEU A 12 -7.72 -15.66 7.39
C LEU A 12 -6.40 -15.04 7.87
N ASN A 13 -5.36 -15.87 8.04
CA ASN A 13 -4.04 -15.38 8.43
C ASN A 13 -3.36 -14.59 7.30
N TYR A 14 -3.54 -15.02 6.05
CA TYR A 14 -3.07 -14.27 4.87
C TYR A 14 -3.77 -12.92 4.75
N LEU A 15 -5.10 -12.88 4.84
CA LEU A 15 -5.89 -11.65 4.80
C LEU A 15 -5.50 -10.67 5.92
N SER A 16 -5.23 -11.19 7.12
CA SER A 16 -4.77 -10.38 8.25
C SER A 16 -3.41 -9.72 7.97
N LYS A 17 -2.50 -10.40 7.27
CA LYS A 17 -1.23 -9.82 6.82
C LYS A 17 -1.43 -8.80 5.69
N SER A 18 -2.26 -9.11 4.71
CA SER A 18 -2.60 -8.19 3.61
C SER A 18 -3.24 -6.89 4.11
N ARG A 19 -4.02 -6.94 5.18
CA ARG A 19 -4.59 -5.74 5.82
C ARG A 19 -3.52 -4.72 6.23
N TRP A 20 -2.39 -5.18 6.76
CA TRP A 20 -1.28 -4.27 7.14
C TRP A 20 -0.61 -3.64 5.92
N ILE A 21 -0.53 -4.35 4.80
CA ILE A 21 -0.02 -3.80 3.53
C ILE A 21 -0.94 -2.68 3.03
N ILE A 22 -2.26 -2.90 3.09
CA ILE A 22 -3.27 -1.89 2.69
C ILE A 22 -3.23 -0.67 3.61
N ILE A 23 -3.10 -0.87 4.93
CA ILE A 23 -2.99 0.24 5.88
C ILE A 23 -1.71 1.05 5.61
N GLY A 24 -0.57 0.40 5.35
CA GLY A 24 0.68 1.09 4.99
C GLY A 24 0.55 1.89 3.69
N ALA A 25 -0.14 1.35 2.69
CA ALA A 25 -0.48 2.06 1.46
C ALA A 25 -1.33 3.32 1.73
N PHE A 26 -2.33 3.22 2.61
CA PHE A 26 -3.16 4.36 3.02
C PHE A 26 -2.36 5.44 3.76
N VAL A 27 -1.43 5.05 4.63
CA VAL A 27 -0.53 6.01 5.31
C VAL A 27 0.32 6.76 4.30
N MET A 28 0.89 6.08 3.31
CA MET A 28 1.65 6.73 2.23
C MET A 28 0.78 7.70 1.44
N ALA A 29 -0.41 7.27 1.02
CA ALA A 29 -1.37 8.14 0.33
C ALA A 29 -1.75 9.37 1.17
N PHE A 30 -1.94 9.21 2.47
CA PHE A 30 -2.22 10.32 3.38
C PHE A 30 -1.06 11.31 3.48
N LEU A 31 0.18 10.83 3.60
CA LEU A 31 1.38 11.69 3.63
C LEU A 31 1.51 12.54 2.36
N TYR A 32 1.28 11.96 1.18
CA TYR A 32 1.28 12.72 -0.07
C TYR A 32 0.17 13.79 -0.09
N ASN A 33 -1.02 13.48 0.43
CA ASN A 33 -2.09 14.47 0.57
C ASN A 33 -1.70 15.62 1.54
N VAL A 34 -1.03 15.31 2.65
CA VAL A 34 -0.52 16.32 3.60
C VAL A 34 0.53 17.22 2.94
N ILE A 35 1.43 16.65 2.13
CA ILE A 35 2.40 17.43 1.37
C ILE A 35 1.69 18.36 0.37
N GLY A 36 0.69 17.86 -0.36
CA GLY A 36 -0.13 18.68 -1.25
C GLY A 36 -0.84 19.82 -0.52
N LEU A 37 -1.39 19.53 0.66
CA LEU A 37 -2.03 20.53 1.53
C LEU A 37 -1.03 21.59 2.01
N TYR A 38 0.20 21.20 2.38
CA TYR A 38 1.26 22.12 2.79
C TYR A 38 1.60 23.15 1.71
N PHE A 39 1.72 22.71 0.45
CA PHE A 39 1.89 23.64 -0.68
C PHE A 39 0.65 24.50 -0.95
N ALA A 40 -0.54 23.95 -0.68
CA ALA A 40 -1.82 24.66 -0.83
C ALA A 40 -1.95 25.84 0.13
N VAL A 41 -1.70 25.59 1.42
CA VAL A 41 -1.83 26.62 2.47
C VAL A 41 -0.79 27.73 2.36
N ARG A 42 0.34 27.47 1.67
CA ARG A 42 1.34 28.51 1.37
C ARG A 42 1.03 29.36 0.14
N GLY A 43 -0.06 29.07 -0.59
CA GLY A 43 -0.42 29.75 -1.84
C GLY A 43 0.57 29.52 -2.99
N GLN A 44 1.56 28.63 -2.81
CA GLN A 44 2.57 28.26 -3.81
C GLN A 44 2.19 26.94 -4.52
N LEU A 45 0.90 26.59 -4.53
CA LEU A 45 0.38 25.41 -5.21
C LEU A 45 0.52 25.62 -6.73
N SER A 46 1.71 25.39 -7.24
CA SER A 46 1.99 25.43 -8.67
C SER A 46 1.33 24.23 -9.33
N PRO A 47 0.66 24.41 -10.50
CA PRO A 47 0.08 23.31 -11.28
C PRO A 47 1.06 22.16 -11.53
N VAL A 48 2.37 22.45 -11.57
CA VAL A 48 3.46 21.49 -11.77
C VAL A 48 3.60 20.52 -10.59
N VAL A 49 3.47 21.01 -9.35
CA VAL A 49 3.60 20.16 -8.15
C VAL A 49 2.42 19.21 -8.07
N ALA A 50 1.20 19.70 -8.32
CA ALA A 50 0.00 18.85 -8.35
C ALA A 50 0.07 17.78 -9.44
N ALA A 51 0.53 18.15 -10.65
CA ALA A 51 0.63 17.25 -11.79
C ALA A 51 1.65 16.11 -11.60
N ILE A 52 2.70 16.31 -10.79
CA ILE A 52 3.74 15.31 -10.53
C ILE A 52 3.44 14.49 -9.26
N LEU A 53 2.93 15.14 -8.22
CA LEU A 53 2.67 14.50 -6.92
C LEU A 53 1.53 13.47 -7.01
N MET A 54 0.50 13.77 -7.79
CA MET A 54 -0.69 12.92 -7.91
C MET A 54 -0.39 11.54 -8.55
N PRO A 55 0.31 11.43 -9.70
CA PRO A 55 0.67 10.13 -10.28
C PRO A 55 1.74 9.38 -9.48
N ILE A 56 2.69 10.07 -8.84
CA ILE A 56 3.75 9.41 -8.05
C ILE A 56 3.19 8.73 -6.80
N SER A 57 2.12 9.29 -6.21
CA SER A 57 1.51 8.70 -5.02
C SER A 57 0.96 7.29 -5.27
N SER A 58 0.27 7.07 -6.40
CA SER A 58 -0.28 5.76 -6.75
C SER A 58 0.80 4.78 -7.19
N ILE A 59 1.80 5.26 -7.93
CA ILE A 59 2.94 4.44 -8.39
C ILE A 59 3.75 3.93 -7.19
N SER A 60 4.02 4.77 -6.19
CA SER A 60 4.81 4.37 -5.00
C SER A 60 4.08 3.33 -4.17
N VAL A 61 2.77 3.50 -3.97
CA VAL A 61 1.92 2.53 -3.28
C VAL A 61 1.86 1.20 -4.03
N MET A 62 1.66 1.25 -5.35
CA MET A 62 1.60 0.05 -6.18
C MET A 62 2.94 -0.68 -6.20
N PHE A 63 4.06 0.04 -6.30
CA PHE A 63 5.39 -0.53 -6.27
C PHE A 63 5.70 -1.18 -4.91
N TYR A 64 5.33 -0.52 -3.80
CA TYR A 64 5.44 -1.09 -2.46
C TYR A 64 4.62 -2.37 -2.32
N GLY A 65 3.37 -2.37 -2.79
CA GLY A 65 2.49 -3.54 -2.79
C GLY A 65 3.05 -4.70 -3.62
N LEU A 66 3.57 -4.41 -4.81
CA LEU A 66 4.17 -5.42 -5.70
C LEU A 66 5.44 -6.02 -5.09
N VAL A 67 6.33 -5.20 -4.54
CA VAL A 67 7.58 -5.66 -3.92
C VAL A 67 7.28 -6.48 -2.67
N THR A 68 6.43 -5.98 -1.77
CA THR A 68 6.09 -6.70 -0.52
C THR A 68 5.35 -8.02 -0.80
N THR A 69 4.42 -8.03 -1.75
CA THR A 69 3.70 -9.25 -2.15
C THR A 69 4.63 -10.25 -2.84
N SER A 70 5.48 -9.79 -3.76
CA SER A 70 6.45 -10.64 -4.45
C SER A 70 7.49 -11.23 -3.49
N LEU A 71 8.00 -10.44 -2.55
CA LEU A 71 8.89 -10.92 -1.49
C LEU A 71 8.19 -11.92 -0.57
N MET A 72 6.95 -11.65 -0.14
CA MET A 72 6.20 -12.57 0.71
C MET A 72 5.92 -13.89 -0.01
N PHE A 73 5.59 -13.86 -1.29
CA PHE A 73 5.41 -15.05 -2.12
C PHE A 73 6.70 -15.87 -2.26
N ARG A 74 7.84 -15.21 -2.52
CA ARG A 74 9.16 -15.86 -2.56
C ARG A 74 9.55 -16.47 -1.23
N TYR A 75 9.24 -15.81 -0.12
CA TYR A 75 9.53 -16.33 1.22
C TYR A 75 8.66 -17.56 1.55
N LEU A 76 7.41 -17.59 1.07
CA LEU A 76 6.50 -18.72 1.25
C LEU A 76 6.87 -19.92 0.36
N SER A 77 7.36 -19.69 -0.87
CA SER A 77 7.76 -20.74 -1.82
C SER A 77 9.09 -21.41 -1.50
N LYS A 78 9.89 -20.86 -0.58
CA LYS A 78 11.17 -21.45 -0.12
C LYS A 78 11.00 -22.37 1.09
N LYS A 79 9.77 -22.59 1.55
CA LYS A 79 9.41 -23.49 2.65
C LYS A 79 8.50 -24.60 2.13
#